data_AF-A0A965ZBE3-F1
#
_entry.id   AF-A0A965ZBE3-F1
#
_cell.length_a   1.000
_cell.length_b   1.000
_cell.length_c   1.000
_cell.angle_alpha   90.00
_cell.angle_beta   90.00
_cell.angle_gamma   90.00
#
_symmetry.space_group_name_H-M   'P 1'
#
loop_
_entity.id
_entity.type
_entity.pdbx_description
1 polymer ?
#
loop_
_entity_poly.entity_id
_entity_poly.type
_entity_poly.pdbx_seq_one_letter_code
_entity_poly.pdbx_strand_id
1 'polypeptide(L)'
;MDPIRIALVHHKQPENTLLQHGEQLAHLLFGAHSYCITAHNPEVLLFISGGSEQQAVSYCKKNNFPLLLAGSENNAFAAATEVLSYCHEKKNWAKRFSTEHPDAINEILEYIWVIRQLTALRSQSLGLIGDVSDWLVNSIVAPRRLEQVTGMKIKHFPWHTLPDPEKETCPENFLSAFTHAPFQSIYGSGSLYGLLKSHILAHQLAGVSVECFSLVKKKQITACLPLALLNAEGIPAACEGDMISLTGMMLIKAVTGHIPWMANIVMVHDNEVRFAHCTVPLNMPESQMITTHYETGMGTAVKGRLQQGNYTLVRFNSPLTQVFIAEAVTKAAPEIPEACRTQLVLELNKSEAQLLRDKPLGNHHLIFPGHYAHRLQKMAEVLNLATNFSS
;
A
#
# COMPACT_ATOMS: atom_id res chain seq x y z
N MET A 1 20.11 11.50 -0.63
CA MET A 1 18.79 11.59 -1.29
C MET A 1 19.03 12.13 -2.69
N ASP A 2 18.34 11.58 -3.69
CA ASP A 2 18.46 12.09 -5.06
C ASP A 2 17.92 13.53 -5.15
N PRO A 3 18.60 14.42 -5.88
CA PRO A 3 18.16 15.80 -6.03
C PRO A 3 16.77 15.86 -6.67
N ILE A 4 15.98 16.86 -6.28
CA ILE A 4 14.71 17.18 -6.93
C ILE A 4 15.00 17.64 -8.35
N ARG A 5 14.38 16.99 -9.35
CA ARG A 5 14.58 17.33 -10.75
C ARG A 5 13.54 18.34 -11.21
N ILE A 6 13.97 19.54 -11.57
CA ILE A 6 13.11 20.63 -11.98
C ILE A 6 13.36 20.95 -13.46
N ALA A 7 12.32 20.98 -14.28
CA ALA A 7 12.40 21.56 -15.61
C ALA A 7 11.83 22.97 -15.59
N LEU A 8 12.60 23.94 -16.07
CA LEU A 8 12.08 25.27 -16.40
C LEU A 8 11.31 25.17 -17.72
N VAL A 9 10.01 25.43 -17.70
CA VAL A 9 9.18 25.39 -18.92
C VAL A 9 8.79 26.80 -19.37
N HIS A 10 9.04 27.09 -20.64
CA HIS A 10 8.96 28.42 -21.22
C HIS A 10 8.56 28.37 -22.72
N HIS A 11 8.20 29.51 -23.30
CA HIS A 11 7.92 29.61 -24.74
C HIS A 11 9.16 29.37 -25.61
N LYS A 12 8.97 29.17 -26.92
CA LYS A 12 10.07 28.94 -27.86
C LYS A 12 10.98 30.18 -27.92
N GLN A 13 12.29 29.97 -27.75
CA GLN A 13 13.35 31.00 -27.76
C GLN A 13 13.21 32.03 -26.62
N PRO A 14 13.34 31.62 -25.35
CA PRO A 14 13.29 32.56 -24.24
C PRO A 14 14.50 33.50 -24.27
N GLU A 15 14.30 34.74 -23.83
CA GLU A 15 15.43 35.62 -23.52
C GLU A 15 16.26 35.06 -22.36
N ASN A 16 17.57 35.32 -22.35
CA ASN A 16 18.46 34.88 -21.25
C ASN A 16 18.00 35.40 -19.88
N THR A 17 17.41 36.59 -19.85
CA THR A 17 16.83 37.23 -18.66
C THR A 17 15.71 36.38 -18.04
N LEU A 18 14.85 35.78 -18.87
CA LEU A 18 13.76 34.92 -18.42
C LEU A 18 14.29 33.62 -17.82
N LEU A 19 15.30 33.00 -18.43
CA LEU A 19 15.94 31.79 -17.90
C LEU A 19 16.62 32.07 -16.55
N GLN A 20 17.37 33.17 -16.45
CA GLN A 20 17.99 33.59 -15.19
C GLN A 20 16.96 33.84 -14.09
N HIS A 21 15.84 34.48 -14.41
CA HIS A 21 14.73 34.64 -13.48
C HIS A 21 14.16 33.29 -13.03
N GLY A 22 13.99 32.33 -13.95
CA GLY A 22 13.55 30.98 -13.63
C GLY A 22 14.50 30.22 -12.70
N GLU A 23 15.82 30.35 -12.92
CA GLU A 23 16.85 29.78 -12.03
C GLU A 23 16.82 30.41 -10.63
N GLN A 24 16.68 31.73 -10.55
CA GLN A 24 16.52 32.45 -9.28
C GLN A 24 15.26 32.02 -8.55
N LEU A 25 14.13 31.88 -9.26
CA LEU A 25 12.88 31.41 -8.69
C LEU A 25 13.00 29.96 -8.17
N ALA A 26 13.64 29.07 -8.94
CA ALA A 26 13.91 27.70 -8.49
C ALA A 26 14.79 27.69 -7.23
N HIS A 27 15.83 28.53 -7.17
CA HIS A 27 16.67 28.66 -5.99
C HIS A 27 15.93 29.22 -4.79
N LEU A 28 15.05 30.22 -4.98
CA LEU A 28 14.22 30.77 -3.91
C LEU A 28 13.29 29.72 -3.32
N LEU A 29 12.67 28.90 -4.18
CA LEU A 29 11.66 27.92 -3.78
C LEU A 29 12.27 26.62 -3.22
N PHE A 30 13.39 26.16 -3.78
CA PHE A 30 13.98 24.85 -3.46
C PHE A 30 15.41 24.92 -2.91
N GLY A 31 15.98 26.10 -2.71
CA GLY A 31 17.38 26.28 -2.29
C GLY A 31 17.73 25.69 -0.92
N ALA A 32 16.72 25.48 -0.06
CA ALA A 32 16.88 24.75 1.20
C ALA A 32 16.98 23.22 1.02
N HIS A 33 16.79 22.71 -0.20
CA HIS A 33 16.78 21.30 -0.55
C HIS A 33 17.81 20.99 -1.65
N SER A 34 18.17 19.72 -1.78
CA SER A 34 18.99 19.28 -2.92
C SER A 34 18.11 19.26 -4.18
N TYR A 35 18.42 20.10 -5.16
CA TYR A 35 17.71 20.16 -6.44
C TYR A 35 18.69 20.32 -7.61
N CYS A 36 18.23 19.99 -8.81
CA CYS A 36 18.92 20.28 -10.05
C CYS A 36 17.93 20.68 -11.15
N ILE A 37 18.37 21.57 -12.03
CA ILE A 37 17.61 21.93 -13.22
C ILE A 37 17.97 20.96 -14.34
N THR A 38 16.97 20.29 -14.91
CA THR A 38 17.17 19.29 -15.95
C THR A 38 15.93 19.10 -16.82
N ALA A 39 16.15 18.89 -18.12
CA ALA A 39 15.13 18.43 -19.04
C ALA A 39 14.92 16.90 -18.99
N HIS A 40 15.80 16.16 -18.30
CA HIS A 40 15.74 14.70 -18.26
C HIS A 40 14.91 14.20 -17.08
N ASN A 41 13.72 13.67 -17.37
CA ASN A 41 12.79 13.08 -16.41
C ASN A 41 12.49 13.98 -15.19
N PRO A 42 12.04 15.23 -15.41
CA PRO A 42 11.73 16.15 -14.32
C PRO A 42 10.56 15.65 -13.45
N GLU A 43 10.62 15.96 -12.16
CA GLU A 43 9.54 15.72 -11.20
C GLU A 43 8.64 16.96 -11.08
N VAL A 44 9.25 18.14 -11.17
CA VAL A 44 8.57 19.44 -11.14
C VAL A 44 8.75 20.14 -12.47
N LEU A 45 7.64 20.62 -13.05
CA LEU A 45 7.63 21.53 -14.18
C LEU A 45 7.38 22.94 -13.63
N LEU A 46 8.44 23.75 -13.54
CA LEU A 46 8.34 25.14 -13.11
C LEU A 46 8.05 26.02 -14.33
N PHE A 47 6.82 26.50 -14.41
CA PHE A 47 6.37 27.40 -15.47
C PHE A 47 6.89 28.80 -15.20
N ILE A 48 7.70 29.33 -16.12
CA ILE A 48 8.27 30.68 -16.04
C ILE A 48 7.69 31.63 -17.10
N SER A 49 6.93 31.10 -18.07
CA SER A 49 6.14 31.91 -19.02
C SER A 49 4.97 31.13 -19.63
N GLY A 50 4.00 31.85 -20.18
CA GLY A 50 2.99 31.35 -21.11
C GLY A 50 3.61 30.92 -22.45
N GLY A 51 2.88 30.15 -23.27
CA GLY A 51 3.42 29.61 -24.52
C GLY A 51 4.34 28.40 -24.33
N SER A 52 4.43 27.89 -23.10
CA SER A 52 5.24 26.75 -22.66
C SER A 52 4.50 25.41 -22.69
N GLU A 53 3.22 25.42 -23.09
CA GLU A 53 2.29 24.30 -22.96
C GLU A 53 2.78 23.08 -23.75
N GLN A 54 3.23 23.29 -24.99
CA GLN A 54 3.74 22.20 -25.84
C GLN A 54 5.01 21.55 -25.28
N GLN A 55 5.88 22.33 -24.65
CA GLN A 55 7.06 21.80 -23.96
C GLN A 55 6.63 20.98 -22.74
N ALA A 56 5.72 21.50 -21.92
CA ALA A 56 5.24 20.85 -20.71
C ALA A 56 4.46 19.55 -20.99
N VAL A 57 3.59 19.54 -22.02
CA VAL A 57 2.84 18.36 -22.45
C VAL A 57 3.75 17.21 -22.85
N SER A 58 4.95 17.48 -23.36
CA SER A 58 5.92 16.42 -23.70
C SER A 58 6.38 15.59 -22.49
N TYR A 59 6.25 16.13 -21.27
CA TYR A 59 6.53 15.42 -20.01
C TYR A 59 5.30 14.71 -19.43
N CYS A 60 4.08 15.09 -19.85
CA CYS A 60 2.80 14.62 -19.35
C CYS A 60 2.37 13.29 -20.00
N LYS A 61 3.22 12.26 -19.86
CA LYS A 61 3.01 10.93 -20.42
C LYS A 61 2.38 9.98 -19.41
N LYS A 62 1.79 8.89 -19.89
CA LYS A 62 1.33 7.79 -19.03
C LYS A 62 2.50 7.29 -18.18
N ASN A 63 2.26 7.12 -16.88
CA ASN A 63 3.26 6.73 -15.87
C ASN A 63 4.31 7.79 -15.51
N ASN A 64 4.22 9.00 -16.06
CA ASN A 64 4.90 10.17 -15.51
C ASN A 64 3.91 10.89 -14.59
N PHE A 65 4.38 11.39 -13.46
CA PHE A 65 3.57 12.05 -12.44
C PHE A 65 4.04 13.51 -12.26
N PRO A 66 3.88 14.37 -13.29
CA PRO A 66 4.42 15.73 -13.24
C PRO A 66 3.69 16.60 -12.20
N LEU A 67 4.48 17.35 -11.42
CA LEU A 67 3.99 18.41 -10.54
C LEU A 67 4.17 19.74 -11.26
N LEU A 68 3.07 20.43 -11.54
CA LEU A 68 3.05 21.70 -12.26
C LEU A 68 3.16 22.85 -11.24
N LEU A 69 4.20 23.66 -11.30
CA LEU A 69 4.40 24.79 -10.38
C LEU A 69 4.42 26.08 -11.17
N ALA A 70 3.55 27.03 -10.83
CA ALA A 70 3.42 28.29 -11.57
C ALA A 70 3.04 29.45 -10.66
N GLY A 71 3.50 30.66 -10.98
CA GLY A 71 3.11 31.92 -10.33
C GLY A 71 2.22 32.79 -11.23
N SER A 72 1.78 33.95 -10.71
CA SER A 72 0.96 34.91 -11.46
C SER A 72 1.68 35.62 -12.60
N GLU A 73 3.02 35.65 -12.58
CA GLU A 73 3.83 36.36 -13.56
C GLU A 73 3.87 35.67 -14.93
N ASN A 74 4.13 36.46 -15.98
CA ASN A 74 4.43 36.01 -17.34
C ASN A 74 3.40 35.03 -17.96
N ASN A 75 2.14 35.05 -17.52
CA ASN A 75 1.10 34.08 -17.92
C ASN A 75 1.46 32.61 -17.60
N ALA A 76 2.38 32.36 -16.66
CA ALA A 76 2.80 31.02 -16.29
C ALA A 76 1.64 30.17 -15.73
N PHE A 77 0.81 30.75 -14.85
CA PHE A 77 -0.34 30.05 -14.30
C PHE A 77 -1.38 29.65 -15.36
N ALA A 78 -1.57 30.50 -16.38
CA ALA A 78 -2.48 30.21 -17.50
C ALA A 78 -1.98 28.98 -18.28
N ALA A 79 -0.70 28.93 -18.63
CA ALA A 79 -0.09 27.77 -19.28
C ALA A 79 -0.20 26.49 -18.44
N ALA A 80 0.09 26.57 -17.15
CA ALA A 80 -0.06 25.43 -16.24
C ALA A 80 -1.53 24.95 -16.14
N THR A 81 -2.50 25.87 -16.26
CA THR A 81 -3.94 25.53 -16.31
C THR A 81 -4.27 24.71 -17.55
N GLU A 82 -3.82 25.16 -18.72
CA GLU A 82 -4.06 24.47 -20.00
C GLU A 82 -3.44 23.07 -19.99
N VAL A 83 -2.20 22.94 -19.49
CA VAL A 83 -1.51 21.65 -19.37
C VAL A 83 -2.23 20.72 -18.39
N LEU A 84 -2.72 21.23 -17.26
CA LEU A 84 -3.51 20.43 -16.32
C LEU A 84 -4.80 19.90 -16.96
N SER A 85 -5.51 20.76 -17.71
CA SER A 85 -6.71 20.39 -18.48
C SER A 85 -6.39 19.27 -19.49
N TYR A 86 -5.30 19.40 -20.24
CA TYR A 86 -4.81 18.38 -21.15
C TYR A 86 -4.54 17.04 -20.45
N CYS A 87 -3.87 17.06 -19.28
CA CYS A 87 -3.61 15.85 -18.50
C CYS A 87 -4.90 15.13 -18.11
N HIS A 88 -5.91 15.87 -17.65
CA HIS A 88 -7.22 15.32 -17.31
C HIS A 88 -7.92 14.69 -18.52
N GLU A 89 -7.92 15.36 -19.67
CA GLU A 89 -8.50 14.82 -20.92
C GLU A 89 -7.83 13.50 -21.32
N LYS A 90 -6.50 13.41 -21.19
CA LYS A 90 -5.72 12.19 -21.49
C LYS A 90 -5.74 11.15 -20.38
N LYS A 91 -6.43 11.39 -19.26
CA LYS A 91 -6.45 10.53 -18.07
C LYS A 91 -5.04 10.26 -17.51
N ASN A 92 -4.14 11.21 -17.67
CA ASN A 92 -2.82 11.21 -17.03
C ASN A 92 -2.91 12.01 -15.73
N TRP A 93 -2.26 11.52 -14.69
CA TRP A 93 -2.22 12.24 -13.42
C TRP A 93 -1.25 13.43 -13.53
N ALA A 94 -1.68 14.59 -13.04
CA ALA A 94 -0.84 15.75 -12.79
C ALA A 94 -1.47 16.55 -11.64
N LYS A 95 -0.65 17.31 -10.91
CA LYS A 95 -1.15 18.22 -9.88
C LYS A 95 -0.48 19.57 -10.01
N ARG A 96 -1.27 20.64 -9.91
CA ARG A 96 -0.78 22.02 -10.02
C ARG A 96 -0.71 22.69 -8.66
N PHE A 97 0.36 23.43 -8.44
CA PHE A 97 0.63 24.26 -7.27
C PHE A 97 0.87 25.71 -7.69
N SER A 98 0.57 26.64 -6.79
CA SER A 98 0.92 28.06 -6.94
C SER A 98 2.22 28.35 -6.21
N THR A 99 3.14 29.10 -6.82
CA THR A 99 4.36 29.60 -6.13
C THR A 99 4.02 30.58 -5.00
N GLU A 100 2.81 31.12 -4.97
CA GLU A 100 2.33 32.08 -3.96
C GLU A 100 1.67 31.39 -2.77
N HIS A 101 1.36 30.10 -2.86
CA HIS A 101 0.75 29.37 -1.74
C HIS A 101 1.83 29.02 -0.71
N PRO A 102 1.70 29.45 0.57
CA PRO A 102 2.75 29.32 1.58
C PRO A 102 3.30 27.90 1.77
N ASP A 103 2.43 26.89 1.66
CA ASP A 103 2.80 25.48 1.86
C ASP A 103 3.05 24.70 0.56
N ALA A 104 3.05 25.34 -0.61
CA ALA A 104 3.18 24.63 -1.89
C ALA A 104 4.42 23.74 -1.97
N ILE A 105 5.56 24.24 -1.47
CA ILE A 105 6.82 23.49 -1.50
C ILE A 105 6.76 22.26 -0.59
N ASN A 106 6.24 22.42 0.63
CA ASN A 106 6.06 21.30 1.55
C ASN A 106 5.15 20.22 0.93
N GLU A 107 4.05 20.62 0.31
CA GLU A 107 3.16 19.68 -0.36
C GLU A 107 3.84 18.97 -1.56
N ILE A 108 4.54 19.72 -2.41
CA ILE A 108 5.32 19.18 -3.53
C ILE A 108 6.32 18.14 -3.05
N LEU A 109 7.05 18.42 -1.96
CA LEU A 109 8.02 17.48 -1.39
C LEU A 109 7.34 16.18 -0.92
N GLU A 110 6.16 16.26 -0.32
CA GLU A 110 5.41 15.06 0.05
C GLU A 110 4.94 14.27 -1.18
N TYR A 111 4.48 14.93 -2.25
CA TYR A 111 4.12 14.24 -3.50
C TYR A 111 5.33 13.60 -4.17
N ILE A 112 6.46 14.31 -4.25
CA ILE A 112 7.73 13.76 -4.76
C ILE A 112 8.09 12.50 -4.00
N TRP A 113 8.01 12.55 -2.66
CA TRP A 113 8.29 11.39 -1.82
C TRP A 113 7.36 10.21 -2.16
N VAL A 114 6.04 10.43 -2.18
CA VAL A 114 5.04 9.39 -2.51
C VAL A 114 5.30 8.81 -3.92
N ILE A 115 5.50 9.67 -4.92
CA ILE A 115 5.77 9.26 -6.30
C ILE A 115 7.02 8.41 -6.40
N ARG A 116 8.10 8.77 -5.69
CA ARG A 116 9.34 7.98 -5.65
C ARG A 116 9.10 6.60 -5.03
N GLN A 117 8.35 6.54 -3.91
CA GLN A 117 8.00 5.26 -3.28
C GLN A 117 7.18 4.36 -4.20
N LEU A 118 6.17 4.91 -4.87
CA LEU A 118 5.35 4.17 -5.83
C LEU A 118 6.15 3.72 -7.06
N THR A 119 7.06 4.57 -7.54
CA THR A 119 7.94 4.25 -8.68
C THR A 119 8.87 3.08 -8.35
N ALA A 120 9.35 3.00 -7.10
CA ALA A 120 10.20 1.89 -6.63
C ALA A 120 9.48 0.53 -6.61
N LEU A 121 8.14 0.49 -6.66
CA LEU A 121 7.37 -0.75 -6.75
C LEU A 121 7.28 -1.33 -8.17
N ARG A 122 7.47 -0.52 -9.22
CA ARG A 122 7.08 -0.87 -10.61
C ARG A 122 7.83 -2.04 -11.25
N SER A 123 8.84 -2.60 -10.60
CA SER A 123 9.59 -3.77 -11.08
C SER A 123 9.50 -4.97 -10.13
N GLN A 124 8.80 -4.81 -9.01
CA GLN A 124 8.74 -5.84 -7.98
C GLN A 124 7.76 -6.96 -8.37
N SER A 125 8.08 -8.17 -7.91
CA SER A 125 7.27 -9.36 -8.15
C SER A 125 6.57 -9.79 -6.86
N LEU A 126 5.29 -10.12 -6.95
CA LEU A 126 4.47 -10.66 -5.88
C LEU A 126 4.21 -12.15 -6.13
N GLY A 127 4.29 -12.97 -5.09
CA GLY A 127 3.98 -14.40 -5.20
C GLY A 127 2.55 -14.73 -4.81
N LEU A 128 1.81 -15.43 -5.67
CA LEU A 128 0.63 -16.18 -5.28
C LEU A 128 1.06 -17.62 -5.01
N ILE A 129 1.01 -18.06 -3.76
CA ILE A 129 1.38 -19.40 -3.33
C ILE A 129 0.10 -20.23 -3.10
N GLY A 130 -0.01 -21.36 -3.78
CA GLY A 130 -1.27 -22.10 -3.88
C GLY A 130 -2.18 -21.47 -4.94
N ASP A 131 -3.49 -21.53 -4.70
CA ASP A 131 -4.51 -20.88 -5.54
C ASP A 131 -5.23 -19.78 -4.75
N VAL A 132 -6.36 -19.26 -5.23
CA VAL A 132 -7.19 -18.34 -4.44
C VAL A 132 -8.30 -19.15 -3.78
N SER A 133 -8.58 -18.89 -2.49
CA SER A 133 -9.67 -19.57 -1.78
C SER A 133 -11.03 -19.36 -2.46
N ASP A 134 -11.86 -20.42 -2.53
CA ASP A 134 -13.15 -20.42 -3.26
C ASP A 134 -14.15 -19.35 -2.78
N TRP A 135 -14.06 -18.92 -1.51
CA TRP A 135 -14.96 -17.91 -0.93
C TRP A 135 -14.51 -16.46 -1.21
N LEU A 136 -13.32 -16.24 -1.76
CA LEU A 136 -12.84 -14.91 -2.15
C LEU A 136 -13.42 -14.46 -3.49
N VAL A 137 -14.71 -14.13 -3.48
CA VAL A 137 -15.45 -13.75 -4.69
C VAL A 137 -15.10 -12.35 -5.24
N ASN A 138 -14.55 -11.46 -4.40
CA ASN A 138 -14.24 -10.06 -4.78
C ASN A 138 -12.85 -9.58 -4.27
N SER A 139 -11.93 -10.52 -4.04
CA SER A 139 -10.53 -10.25 -3.65
C SER A 139 -9.52 -10.69 -4.72
N ILE A 140 -10.00 -10.96 -5.94
CA ILE A 140 -9.18 -11.34 -7.10
C ILE A 140 -8.93 -10.10 -7.95
N VAL A 141 -7.67 -9.85 -8.30
CA VAL A 141 -7.29 -8.78 -9.24
C VAL A 141 -6.71 -9.39 -10.49
N ALA A 142 -7.14 -8.89 -11.65
CA ALA A 142 -6.54 -9.29 -12.92
C ALA A 142 -5.05 -8.89 -12.92
N PRO A 143 -4.11 -9.82 -13.23
CA PRO A 143 -2.66 -9.51 -13.21
C PRO A 143 -2.29 -8.29 -14.05
N ARG A 144 -2.88 -8.16 -15.25
CA ARG A 144 -2.71 -6.98 -16.11
C ARG A 144 -3.16 -5.68 -15.45
N ARG A 145 -4.25 -5.71 -14.68
CA ARG A 145 -4.76 -4.51 -14.01
C ARG A 145 -3.82 -4.08 -12.88
N LEU A 146 -3.35 -5.03 -12.07
CA LEU A 146 -2.36 -4.77 -11.02
C LEU A 146 -1.08 -4.17 -11.62
N GLU A 147 -0.55 -4.76 -12.69
CA GLU A 147 0.64 -4.25 -13.39
C GLU A 147 0.41 -2.86 -13.99
N GLN A 148 -0.77 -2.59 -14.56
CA GLN A 148 -1.09 -1.26 -15.09
C GLN A 148 -1.13 -0.16 -14.03
N VAL A 149 -1.68 -0.47 -12.84
CA VAL A 149 -1.84 0.51 -11.76
C VAL A 149 -0.54 0.70 -10.98
N THR A 150 0.14 -0.40 -10.64
CA THR A 150 1.28 -0.37 -9.69
C THR A 150 2.63 -0.65 -10.35
N GLY A 151 2.64 -1.22 -11.55
CA GLY A 151 3.83 -1.76 -12.22
C GLY A 151 4.31 -3.12 -11.66
N MET A 152 3.80 -3.57 -10.51
CA MET A 152 4.18 -4.87 -9.95
C MET A 152 3.65 -6.02 -10.79
N LYS A 153 4.32 -7.18 -10.71
CA LYS A 153 3.94 -8.40 -11.45
C LYS A 153 3.55 -9.51 -10.49
N ILE A 154 2.56 -10.32 -10.86
CA ILE A 154 2.20 -11.53 -10.11
C ILE A 154 2.93 -12.72 -10.72
N LYS A 155 3.58 -13.51 -9.86
CA LYS A 155 4.09 -14.85 -10.18
C LYS A 155 3.26 -15.86 -9.40
N HIS A 156 2.71 -16.86 -10.10
CA HIS A 156 1.86 -17.89 -9.50
C HIS A 156 2.65 -19.18 -9.29
N PHE A 157 2.54 -19.75 -8.09
CA PHE A 157 3.21 -20.97 -7.66
C PHE A 157 2.16 -21.93 -7.06
N PRO A 158 1.50 -22.75 -7.90
CA PRO A 158 0.52 -23.71 -7.41
C PRO A 158 1.13 -24.74 -6.45
N TRP A 159 0.37 -25.21 -5.47
CA TRP A 159 0.86 -26.18 -4.48
C TRP A 159 1.46 -27.45 -5.09
N HIS A 160 0.92 -27.93 -6.22
CA HIS A 160 1.41 -29.14 -6.88
C HIS A 160 2.80 -28.97 -7.53
N THR A 161 3.27 -27.73 -7.68
CA THR A 161 4.61 -27.41 -8.19
C THR A 161 5.64 -27.20 -7.09
N LEU A 162 5.19 -27.09 -5.84
CA LEU A 162 6.04 -26.77 -4.70
C LEU A 162 6.45 -28.06 -3.96
N PRO A 163 7.64 -28.08 -3.34
CA PRO A 163 8.02 -29.12 -2.40
C PRO A 163 6.97 -29.29 -1.29
N ASP A 164 6.88 -30.51 -0.78
CA ASP A 164 6.03 -30.82 0.36
C ASP A 164 6.59 -30.13 1.63
N PRO A 165 5.85 -29.23 2.28
CA PRO A 165 6.33 -28.54 3.47
C PRO A 165 6.79 -29.47 4.59
N GLU A 166 6.23 -30.68 4.72
CA GLU A 166 6.64 -31.64 5.76
C GLU A 166 8.04 -32.22 5.54
N LYS A 167 8.59 -32.08 4.32
CA LYS A 167 9.95 -32.53 3.98
C LYS A 167 10.99 -31.41 4.14
N GLU A 168 10.52 -30.19 4.38
CA GLU A 168 11.38 -29.02 4.57
C GLU A 168 11.79 -28.91 6.04
N THR A 169 12.95 -28.30 6.28
CA THR A 169 13.44 -28.06 7.64
C THR A 169 12.76 -26.82 8.25
N CYS A 170 12.41 -26.91 9.53
CA CYS A 170 11.96 -25.75 10.30
C CYS A 170 13.16 -24.87 10.66
N PRO A 171 13.23 -23.61 10.18
CA PRO A 171 14.36 -22.72 10.48
C PRO A 171 14.47 -22.35 11.96
N GLU A 172 15.69 -22.15 12.46
CA GLU A 172 15.95 -21.78 13.87
C GLU A 172 15.34 -20.43 14.27
N ASN A 173 15.32 -19.46 13.35
CA ASN A 173 14.72 -18.15 13.62
C ASN A 173 13.20 -18.24 13.82
N PHE A 174 12.53 -19.18 13.15
CA PHE A 174 11.12 -19.46 13.38
C PHE A 174 10.89 -20.06 14.77
N LEU A 175 11.70 -21.06 15.16
CA LEU A 175 11.62 -21.66 16.49
C LEU A 175 11.86 -20.63 17.60
N SER A 176 12.82 -19.73 17.36
CA SER A 176 13.16 -18.63 18.28
C SER A 176 12.05 -17.59 18.40
N ALA A 177 11.23 -17.39 17.36
CA ALA A 177 10.08 -16.48 17.41
C ALA A 177 8.90 -17.05 18.22
N PHE A 178 8.85 -18.37 18.42
CA PHE A 178 7.72 -19.08 19.06
C PHE A 178 8.17 -20.03 20.18
N THR A 179 9.15 -19.62 20.98
CA THR A 179 9.76 -20.44 22.05
C THR A 179 8.78 -20.97 23.10
N HIS A 180 7.66 -20.28 23.31
CA HIS A 180 6.63 -20.68 24.27
C HIS A 180 5.61 -21.69 23.72
N ALA A 181 5.64 -22.00 22.42
CA ALA A 181 4.76 -22.98 21.82
C ALA A 181 5.41 -24.38 21.81
N PRO A 182 4.65 -25.47 22.01
CA PRO A 182 5.19 -26.82 21.93
C PRO A 182 5.79 -27.09 20.55
N PHE A 183 7.05 -27.51 20.48
CA PHE A 183 7.80 -27.75 19.23
C PHE A 183 6.99 -28.54 18.19
N GLN A 184 6.39 -29.67 18.61
CA GLN A 184 5.62 -30.55 17.74
C GLN A 184 4.42 -29.84 17.08
N SER A 185 3.82 -28.86 17.76
CA SER A 185 2.67 -28.12 17.26
C SER A 185 3.03 -27.09 16.20
N ILE A 186 4.24 -26.55 16.25
CA ILE A 186 4.69 -25.47 15.36
C ILE A 186 5.62 -25.94 14.25
N TYR A 187 6.16 -27.15 14.32
CA TYR A 187 7.16 -27.65 13.37
C TYR A 187 6.68 -27.58 11.92
N GLY A 188 5.48 -28.09 11.62
CA GLY A 188 4.92 -28.04 10.26
C GLY A 188 4.70 -26.62 9.74
N SER A 189 4.25 -25.70 10.59
CA SER A 189 4.18 -24.26 10.25
C SER A 189 5.57 -23.67 10.03
N GLY A 190 6.57 -24.06 10.82
CA GLY A 190 7.94 -23.60 10.67
C GLY A 190 8.61 -24.11 9.39
N SER A 191 8.38 -25.36 9.01
CA SER A 191 8.84 -25.88 7.72
C SER A 191 8.17 -25.17 6.55
N LEU A 192 6.86 -24.84 6.66
CA LEU A 192 6.19 -23.99 5.68
C LEU A 192 6.81 -22.58 5.62
N TYR A 193 7.18 -21.98 6.75
CA TYR A 193 7.91 -20.71 6.76
C TYR A 193 9.24 -20.81 6.01
N GLY A 194 10.02 -21.89 6.25
CA GLY A 194 11.27 -22.16 5.54
C GLY A 194 11.09 -22.28 4.02
N LEU A 195 10.06 -23.01 3.59
CA LEU A 195 9.68 -23.13 2.19
C LEU A 195 9.37 -21.77 1.55
N LEU A 196 8.50 -20.98 2.21
CA LEU A 196 8.09 -19.66 1.74
C LEU A 196 9.29 -18.71 1.65
N LYS A 197 10.14 -18.67 2.69
CA LYS A 197 11.31 -17.80 2.73
C LYS A 197 12.29 -18.14 1.60
N SER A 198 12.54 -19.42 1.38
CA SER A 198 13.40 -19.89 0.28
C SER A 198 12.84 -19.48 -1.08
N HIS A 199 11.53 -19.60 -1.31
CA HIS A 199 10.89 -19.18 -2.56
C HIS A 199 10.92 -17.66 -2.76
N ILE A 200 10.67 -16.90 -1.70
CA ILE A 200 10.78 -15.44 -1.70
C ILE A 200 12.16 -15.01 -2.18
N LEU A 201 13.22 -15.61 -1.62
CA LEU A 201 14.60 -15.32 -1.99
C LEU A 201 14.92 -15.77 -3.42
N ALA A 202 14.62 -17.03 -3.77
CA ALA A 202 14.94 -17.62 -5.07
C ALA A 202 14.27 -16.88 -6.24
N HIS A 203 13.05 -16.37 -6.05
CA HIS A 203 12.28 -15.70 -7.10
C HIS A 203 12.25 -14.17 -6.98
N GLN A 204 12.99 -13.62 -6.01
CA GLN A 204 13.06 -12.17 -5.70
C GLN A 204 11.66 -11.57 -5.51
N LEU A 205 10.84 -12.24 -4.69
CA LEU A 205 9.50 -11.79 -4.39
C LEU A 205 9.55 -10.69 -3.33
N ALA A 206 8.82 -9.61 -3.55
CA ALA A 206 8.72 -8.52 -2.59
C ALA A 206 7.64 -8.77 -1.52
N GLY A 207 6.70 -9.67 -1.80
CA GLY A 207 5.66 -10.11 -0.89
C GLY A 207 4.92 -11.33 -1.45
N VAL A 208 4.16 -12.02 -0.60
CA VAL A 208 3.43 -13.24 -0.96
C VAL A 208 2.01 -13.25 -0.43
N SER A 209 1.10 -13.92 -1.12
CA SER A 209 -0.21 -14.30 -0.59
C SER A 209 -0.33 -15.81 -0.63
N VAL A 210 -0.80 -16.41 0.46
CA VAL A 210 -0.77 -17.87 0.67
C VAL A 210 -2.17 -18.40 0.96
N GLU A 211 -2.69 -19.24 0.07
CA GLU A 211 -3.86 -20.08 0.36
C GLU A 211 -3.37 -21.35 1.04
N CYS A 212 -3.81 -21.63 2.26
CA CYS A 212 -3.33 -22.77 3.02
C CYS A 212 -4.42 -23.78 3.40
N PHE A 213 -5.69 -23.55 3.06
CA PHE A 213 -6.80 -24.41 3.44
C PHE A 213 -6.66 -25.83 2.87
N SER A 214 -6.14 -25.94 1.66
CA SER A 214 -5.77 -27.22 1.05
C SER A 214 -4.72 -28.00 1.87
N LEU A 215 -3.76 -27.30 2.50
CA LEU A 215 -2.78 -27.88 3.41
C LEU A 215 -3.38 -28.22 4.78
N VAL A 216 -4.22 -27.36 5.34
CA VAL A 216 -4.86 -27.58 6.64
C VAL A 216 -5.63 -28.90 6.64
N LYS A 217 -6.44 -29.15 5.60
CA LYS A 217 -7.24 -30.38 5.47
C LYS A 217 -6.41 -31.66 5.39
N LYS A 218 -5.24 -31.60 4.77
CA LYS A 218 -4.41 -32.79 4.49
C LYS A 218 -3.36 -33.05 5.58
N LYS A 219 -2.80 -31.98 6.15
CA LYS A 219 -1.58 -32.03 6.98
C LYS A 219 -1.72 -31.27 8.29
N GLN A 220 -2.85 -30.62 8.56
CA GLN A 220 -3.06 -29.75 9.72
C GLN A 220 -2.04 -28.59 9.82
N ILE A 221 -1.44 -28.19 8.68
CA ILE A 221 -0.49 -27.08 8.59
C ILE A 221 -1.22 -25.83 8.11
N THR A 222 -1.05 -24.74 8.86
CA THR A 222 -1.58 -23.41 8.56
C THR A 222 -0.45 -22.44 8.22
N ALA A 223 -0.75 -21.44 7.41
CA ALA A 223 0.19 -20.35 7.12
C ALA A 223 0.17 -19.22 8.18
N CYS A 224 -0.69 -19.30 9.21
CA CYS A 224 -0.92 -18.20 10.13
C CYS A 224 0.35 -17.71 10.86
N LEU A 225 1.17 -18.62 11.39
CA LEU A 225 2.46 -18.27 12.03
C LEU A 225 3.51 -17.80 11.02
N PRO A 226 3.72 -18.50 9.87
CA PRO A 226 4.60 -18.00 8.81
C PRO A 226 4.29 -16.58 8.36
N LEU A 227 3.02 -16.28 8.08
CA LEU A 227 2.59 -14.95 7.62
C LEU A 227 2.83 -13.89 8.71
N ALA A 228 2.55 -14.22 9.97
CA ALA A 228 2.79 -13.32 11.10
C ALA A 228 4.28 -12.94 11.22
N LEU A 229 5.18 -13.93 11.11
CA LEU A 229 6.62 -13.72 11.20
C LEU A 229 7.16 -12.98 9.96
N LEU A 230 6.76 -13.36 8.74
CA LEU A 230 7.17 -12.68 7.52
C LEU A 230 6.79 -11.19 7.54
N ASN A 231 5.57 -10.87 7.98
CA ASN A 231 5.14 -9.49 8.13
C ASN A 231 5.98 -8.73 9.18
N ALA A 232 6.32 -9.36 10.30
CA ALA A 232 7.20 -8.75 11.31
C ALA A 232 8.65 -8.53 10.80
N GLU A 233 9.12 -9.41 9.91
CA GLU A 233 10.41 -9.30 9.23
C GLU A 233 10.43 -8.27 8.08
N GLY A 234 9.32 -7.56 7.87
CA GLY A 234 9.23 -6.56 6.82
C GLY A 234 8.89 -7.13 5.44
N ILE A 235 8.38 -8.36 5.33
CA ILE A 235 7.93 -8.96 4.06
C ILE A 235 6.40 -9.04 4.06
N PRO A 236 5.71 -8.21 3.25
CA PRO A 236 4.26 -8.29 3.12
C PRO A 236 3.78 -9.70 2.76
N ALA A 237 2.94 -10.25 3.63
CA ALA A 237 2.46 -11.61 3.56
C ALA A 237 0.96 -11.66 3.88
N ALA A 238 0.13 -11.89 2.86
CA ALA A 238 -1.33 -11.96 2.96
C ALA A 238 -1.84 -13.40 3.02
N CYS A 239 -3.06 -13.59 3.53
CA CYS A 239 -3.71 -14.91 3.64
C CYS A 239 -4.64 -15.17 2.44
N GLU A 240 -5.01 -16.44 2.27
CA GLU A 240 -6.08 -16.92 1.36
C GLU A 240 -5.83 -16.69 -0.14
N GLY A 241 -4.60 -16.35 -0.52
CA GLY A 241 -4.30 -15.93 -1.89
C GLY A 241 -4.91 -14.56 -2.24
N ASP A 242 -5.30 -13.75 -1.25
CA ASP A 242 -5.83 -12.40 -1.47
C ASP A 242 -4.73 -11.46 -2.00
N MET A 243 -4.71 -11.30 -3.33
CA MET A 243 -3.76 -10.45 -4.03
C MET A 243 -4.12 -8.96 -3.91
N ILE A 244 -5.37 -8.60 -3.62
CA ILE A 244 -5.77 -7.21 -3.37
C ILE A 244 -5.17 -6.73 -2.05
N SER A 245 -5.33 -7.54 -1.00
CA SER A 245 -4.78 -7.24 0.31
C SER A 245 -3.25 -7.19 0.26
N LEU A 246 -2.59 -8.14 -0.42
CA LEU A 246 -1.14 -8.07 -0.63
C LEU A 246 -0.71 -6.80 -1.36
N THR A 247 -1.43 -6.43 -2.44
CA THR A 247 -1.15 -5.18 -3.18
C THR A 247 -1.27 -3.97 -2.27
N GLY A 248 -2.32 -3.91 -1.45
CA GLY A 248 -2.51 -2.84 -0.49
C GLY A 248 -1.41 -2.80 0.57
N MET A 249 -0.94 -3.96 1.06
CA MET A 249 0.18 -4.04 2.01
C MET A 249 1.47 -3.48 1.39
N MET A 250 1.75 -3.78 0.12
CA MET A 250 2.90 -3.23 -0.62
C MET A 250 2.82 -1.71 -0.74
N LEU A 251 1.65 -1.19 -1.14
CA LEU A 251 1.41 0.24 -1.30
C LEU A 251 1.53 0.99 0.04
N ILE A 252 0.87 0.48 1.09
CA ILE A 252 0.90 1.06 2.44
C ILE A 252 2.34 1.05 2.96
N LYS A 253 3.04 -0.08 2.89
CA LYS A 253 4.44 -0.18 3.34
C LYS A 253 5.33 0.84 2.62
N ALA A 254 5.16 1.00 1.31
CA ALA A 254 5.94 1.96 0.55
C ALA A 254 5.74 3.40 1.05
N VAL A 255 4.50 3.80 1.36
CA VAL A 255 4.19 5.19 1.75
C VAL A 255 4.14 5.46 3.25
N THR A 256 4.07 4.44 4.11
CA THR A 256 3.99 4.64 5.57
C THR A 256 5.11 3.95 6.33
N GLY A 257 5.81 2.99 5.72
CA GLY A 257 6.76 2.10 6.38
C GLY A 257 6.09 0.95 7.15
N HIS A 258 4.76 0.93 7.27
CA HIS A 258 4.02 -0.08 8.03
C HIS A 258 3.59 -1.25 7.18
N ILE A 259 3.65 -2.45 7.74
CA ILE A 259 2.97 -3.63 7.20
C ILE A 259 1.69 -3.83 8.01
N PRO A 260 0.51 -3.67 7.40
CA PRO A 260 -0.74 -3.69 8.13
C PRO A 260 -1.18 -5.11 8.47
N TRP A 261 -2.00 -5.20 9.52
CA TRP A 261 -2.76 -6.40 9.84
C TRP A 261 -3.92 -6.55 8.86
N MET A 262 -3.98 -7.69 8.16
CA MET A 262 -5.13 -8.06 7.33
C MET A 262 -6.22 -8.67 8.21
N ALA A 263 -7.43 -8.13 8.15
CA ALA A 263 -8.54 -8.57 9.00
C ALA A 263 -9.90 -8.60 8.28
N ASN A 264 -10.73 -9.56 8.69
CA ASN A 264 -12.12 -9.68 8.28
C ASN A 264 -12.98 -8.66 9.01
N ILE A 265 -14.01 -8.12 8.34
CA ILE A 265 -15.11 -7.48 9.07
C ILE A 265 -15.96 -8.57 9.71
N VAL A 266 -16.15 -8.49 11.02
CA VAL A 266 -17.02 -9.39 11.78
C VAL A 266 -18.37 -8.75 12.07
N MET A 267 -18.38 -7.45 12.32
CA MET A 267 -19.60 -6.70 12.67
C MET A 267 -19.42 -5.23 12.33
N VAL A 268 -20.50 -4.60 11.84
CA VAL A 268 -20.66 -3.15 11.71
C VAL A 268 -21.97 -2.76 12.39
N HIS A 269 -21.90 -2.08 13.54
CA HIS A 269 -23.06 -1.64 14.30
C HIS A 269 -22.86 -0.19 14.72
N ASP A 270 -23.82 0.67 14.36
CA ASP A 270 -23.63 2.13 14.36
C ASP A 270 -22.28 2.56 13.79
N ASN A 271 -21.39 3.08 14.64
CA ASN A 271 -20.04 3.50 14.29
C ASN A 271 -18.95 2.55 14.80
N GLU A 272 -19.33 1.42 15.40
CA GLU A 272 -18.43 0.37 15.88
C GLU A 272 -18.26 -0.70 14.82
N VAL A 273 -17.00 -1.02 14.53
CA VAL A 273 -16.64 -2.07 13.60
C VAL A 273 -15.70 -3.05 14.28
N ARG A 274 -16.08 -4.33 14.30
CA ARG A 274 -15.24 -5.40 14.80
C ARG A 274 -14.50 -6.05 13.65
N PHE A 275 -13.20 -6.21 13.84
CA PHE A 275 -12.31 -6.92 12.95
C PHE A 275 -11.73 -8.16 13.62
N ALA A 276 -11.49 -9.22 12.84
CA ALA A 276 -10.81 -10.40 13.33
C ALA A 276 -9.99 -11.11 12.25
N HIS A 277 -8.91 -11.78 12.66
CA HIS A 277 -8.15 -12.69 11.80
C HIS A 277 -7.31 -13.70 12.59
N CYS A 278 -6.93 -14.80 11.96
CA CYS A 278 -6.06 -15.84 12.56
C CYS A 278 -4.54 -15.55 12.46
N THR A 279 -4.16 -14.39 11.90
CA THR A 279 -2.76 -13.93 11.84
C THR A 279 -2.71 -12.48 12.28
N VAL A 280 -1.53 -12.00 12.66
CA VAL A 280 -1.20 -10.60 12.97
C VAL A 280 0.32 -10.46 12.89
N PRO A 281 0.90 -9.37 12.35
CA PRO A 281 2.35 -9.18 12.37
C PRO A 281 2.88 -9.29 13.81
N LEU A 282 3.88 -10.14 14.06
CA LEU A 282 4.35 -10.45 15.44
C LEU A 282 4.91 -9.23 16.20
N ASN A 283 5.30 -8.18 15.48
CA ASN A 283 5.81 -6.92 16.06
C ASN A 283 4.70 -5.89 16.34
N MET A 284 3.43 -6.24 16.13
CA MET A 284 2.27 -5.36 16.36
C MET A 284 1.59 -5.54 17.73
N PRO A 285 1.32 -6.76 18.24
CA PRO A 285 0.61 -6.92 19.51
C PRO A 285 1.52 -6.68 20.73
N GLU A 286 0.92 -6.28 21.86
CA GLU A 286 1.61 -6.17 23.16
C GLU A 286 1.97 -7.53 23.74
N SER A 287 1.14 -8.52 23.45
CA SER A 287 1.31 -9.91 23.86
C SER A 287 0.60 -10.82 22.88
N GLN A 288 1.06 -12.05 22.79
CA GLN A 288 0.53 -13.03 21.85
C GLN A 288 0.47 -14.42 22.46
N MET A 289 -0.46 -15.23 21.97
CA MET A 289 -0.52 -16.67 22.25
C MET A 289 -0.76 -17.45 20.97
N ILE A 290 -0.25 -18.69 20.95
CA ILE A 290 -0.51 -19.63 19.87
C ILE A 290 -1.74 -20.45 20.22
N THR A 291 -2.66 -20.54 19.26
CA THR A 291 -3.90 -21.31 19.36
C THR A 291 -4.18 -21.99 18.03
N THR A 292 -5.37 -22.56 17.83
CA THR A 292 -5.75 -23.22 16.57
C THR A 292 -6.36 -22.25 15.57
N HIS A 293 -6.33 -22.60 14.29
CA HIS A 293 -7.11 -21.86 13.28
C HIS A 293 -8.59 -21.89 13.65
N TYR A 294 -9.28 -20.76 13.48
CA TYR A 294 -10.67 -20.63 13.94
C TYR A 294 -11.61 -21.59 13.21
N GLU A 295 -11.65 -21.49 11.88
CA GLU A 295 -12.56 -22.17 10.97
C GLU A 295 -12.45 -23.70 11.04
N THR A 296 -11.25 -24.23 11.26
CA THR A 296 -11.00 -25.67 11.23
C THR A 296 -10.76 -26.29 12.60
N GLY A 297 -10.44 -25.47 13.62
CA GLY A 297 -9.97 -25.95 14.92
C GLY A 297 -8.62 -26.69 14.86
N MET A 298 -7.93 -26.68 13.71
CA MET A 298 -6.70 -27.43 13.46
C MET A 298 -5.50 -26.49 13.23
N GLY A 299 -4.29 -27.05 13.30
CA GLY A 299 -3.05 -26.34 13.09
C GLY A 299 -2.82 -25.19 14.07
N THR A 300 -2.11 -24.16 13.64
CA THR A 300 -1.70 -23.05 14.51
C THR A 300 -2.18 -21.68 14.00
N ALA A 301 -2.40 -20.75 14.93
CA ALA A 301 -2.81 -19.38 14.65
C ALA A 301 -2.25 -18.45 15.71
N VAL A 302 -2.12 -17.16 15.36
CA VAL A 302 -1.74 -16.12 16.31
C VAL A 302 -2.98 -15.45 16.87
N LYS A 303 -3.07 -15.42 18.20
CA LYS A 303 -3.99 -14.56 18.93
C LYS A 303 -3.17 -13.46 19.61
N GLY A 304 -3.18 -12.27 19.03
CA GLY A 304 -2.49 -11.10 19.56
C GLY A 304 -3.45 -10.18 20.32
N ARG A 305 -2.97 -9.59 21.41
CA ARG A 305 -3.61 -8.44 22.06
C ARG A 305 -3.01 -7.16 21.50
N LEU A 306 -3.78 -6.44 20.69
CA LEU A 306 -3.37 -5.18 20.06
C LEU A 306 -3.45 -4.01 21.05
N GLN A 307 -2.55 -3.04 20.86
CA GLN A 307 -2.51 -1.80 21.66
C GLN A 307 -3.78 -0.98 21.47
N GLN A 308 -4.25 -0.35 22.55
CA GLN A 308 -5.28 0.69 22.46
C GLN A 308 -4.69 1.95 21.84
N GLY A 309 -5.46 2.67 21.03
CA GLY A 309 -5.04 3.92 20.42
C GLY A 309 -5.70 4.18 19.07
N ASN A 310 -5.02 4.97 18.25
CA ASN A 310 -5.48 5.34 16.93
C ASN A 310 -4.98 4.36 15.88
N TYR A 311 -5.82 4.08 14.89
CA TYR A 311 -5.54 3.17 13.78
C TYR A 311 -6.01 3.79 12.46
N THR A 312 -5.30 3.45 11.39
CA THR A 312 -5.70 3.69 10.01
C THR A 312 -6.23 2.38 9.41
N LEU A 313 -7.35 2.46 8.70
CA LEU A 313 -7.99 1.35 7.99
C LEU A 313 -7.96 1.62 6.49
N VAL A 314 -7.62 0.59 5.71
CA VAL A 314 -7.56 0.68 4.25
C VAL A 314 -8.18 -0.54 3.60
N ARG A 315 -8.99 -0.33 2.55
CA ARG A 315 -9.49 -1.40 1.68
C ARG A 315 -9.52 -0.94 0.23
N PHE A 316 -8.83 -1.67 -0.64
CA PHE A 316 -8.92 -1.47 -2.09
C PHE A 316 -10.01 -2.36 -2.69
N ASN A 317 -10.68 -1.90 -3.75
CA ASN A 317 -11.58 -2.77 -4.51
C ASN A 317 -10.82 -3.66 -5.52
N SER A 318 -11.45 -4.76 -5.95
CA SER A 318 -10.86 -5.71 -6.91
C SER A 318 -10.34 -5.05 -8.21
N PRO A 319 -11.06 -4.10 -8.84
CA PRO A 319 -10.56 -3.43 -10.04
C PRO A 319 -9.41 -2.45 -9.81
N LEU A 320 -9.00 -2.19 -8.57
CA LEU A 320 -8.04 -1.13 -8.21
C LEU A 320 -8.44 0.21 -8.86
N THR A 321 -9.67 0.63 -8.58
CA THR A 321 -10.24 1.92 -9.01
C THR A 321 -10.71 2.75 -7.82
N GLN A 322 -10.90 2.12 -6.66
CA GLN A 322 -11.35 2.76 -5.44
C GLN A 322 -10.56 2.26 -4.24
N VAL A 323 -10.39 3.13 -3.25
CA VAL A 323 -9.82 2.81 -1.96
C VAL A 323 -10.66 3.47 -0.85
N PHE A 324 -11.06 2.68 0.13
CA PHE A 324 -11.62 3.16 1.37
C PHE A 324 -10.47 3.41 2.34
N ILE A 325 -10.43 4.60 2.94
CA ILE A 325 -9.45 5.03 3.92
C ILE A 325 -10.21 5.66 5.09
N ALA A 326 -9.98 5.18 6.31
CA ALA A 326 -10.57 5.77 7.51
C ALA A 326 -9.54 5.80 8.65
N GLU A 327 -9.71 6.75 9.56
CA GLU A 327 -9.01 6.79 10.85
C GLU A 327 -10.02 6.46 11.95
N ALA A 328 -9.60 5.64 12.90
CA ALA A 328 -10.46 5.17 13.98
C ALA A 328 -9.69 5.07 15.30
N VAL A 329 -10.43 5.02 16.39
CA VAL A 329 -9.90 4.77 17.72
C VAL A 329 -10.36 3.41 18.22
N THR A 330 -9.51 2.72 18.97
CA THR A 330 -9.89 1.45 19.59
C THR A 330 -11.00 1.64 20.62
N LYS A 331 -11.90 0.68 20.67
CA LYS A 331 -12.94 0.57 21.68
C LYS A 331 -12.80 -0.74 22.43
N ALA A 332 -12.87 -0.67 23.76
CA ALA A 332 -12.85 -1.86 24.59
C ALA A 332 -14.14 -2.66 24.37
N ALA A 333 -14.01 -3.93 24.02
CA ALA A 333 -15.12 -4.85 23.88
C ALA A 333 -14.64 -6.27 24.22
N PRO A 334 -15.51 -7.13 24.75
CA PRO A 334 -15.16 -8.53 24.93
C PRO A 334 -14.88 -9.17 23.57
N GLU A 335 -13.97 -10.14 23.57
CA GLU A 335 -13.77 -11.03 22.42
C GLU A 335 -14.99 -11.93 22.26
N ILE A 336 -15.27 -12.29 21.01
CA ILE A 336 -16.32 -13.26 20.68
C ILE A 336 -15.67 -14.60 20.29
N PRO A 337 -16.00 -15.72 20.94
CA PRO A 337 -15.42 -17.03 20.62
C PRO A 337 -15.66 -17.49 19.18
N GLU A 338 -16.79 -17.05 18.59
CA GLU A 338 -17.26 -17.38 17.24
C GLU A 338 -16.65 -16.48 16.15
N ALA A 339 -15.44 -15.97 16.37
CA ALA A 339 -14.68 -15.24 15.36
C ALA A 339 -13.20 -15.64 15.36
N CYS A 340 -12.48 -15.17 14.34
CA CYS A 340 -11.04 -15.38 14.23
C CYS A 340 -10.28 -14.85 15.46
N ARG A 341 -9.04 -15.31 15.60
CA ARG A 341 -8.32 -15.33 16.88
C ARG A 341 -7.90 -13.95 17.41
N THR A 342 -7.20 -13.18 16.60
CA THR A 342 -6.87 -11.78 16.93
C THR A 342 -8.08 -10.92 16.60
N GLN A 343 -8.52 -10.09 17.54
CA GLN A 343 -9.71 -9.24 17.37
C GLN A 343 -9.41 -7.79 17.76
N LEU A 344 -10.10 -6.87 17.09
CA LEU A 344 -10.03 -5.43 17.38
C LEU A 344 -11.40 -4.82 17.14
N VAL A 345 -11.86 -3.96 18.04
CA VAL A 345 -13.04 -3.11 17.80
C VAL A 345 -12.58 -1.68 17.63
N LEU A 346 -13.02 -1.07 16.55
CA LEU A 346 -12.68 0.29 16.16
C LEU A 346 -13.95 1.13 16.08
N GLU A 347 -13.89 2.34 16.61
CA GLU A 347 -14.92 3.35 16.47
C GLU A 347 -14.53 4.31 15.34
N LEU A 348 -15.33 4.32 14.28
CA LEU A 348 -15.14 5.11 13.05
C LEU A 348 -16.05 6.35 13.05
N ASN A 349 -15.89 7.25 12.08
CA ASN A 349 -16.93 8.23 11.80
C ASN A 349 -18.20 7.54 11.28
N LYS A 350 -19.37 8.11 11.59
CA LYS A 350 -20.68 7.54 11.21
C LYS A 350 -20.82 7.32 9.70
N SER A 351 -20.36 8.28 8.89
CA SER A 351 -20.41 8.19 7.43
C SER A 351 -19.52 7.07 6.89
N GLU A 352 -18.33 6.88 7.47
CA GLU A 352 -17.40 5.81 7.09
C GLU A 352 -17.93 4.43 7.47
N ALA A 353 -18.47 4.29 8.69
CA ALA A 353 -19.12 3.06 9.12
C ALA A 353 -20.36 2.72 8.27
N GLN A 354 -21.12 3.74 7.85
CA GLN A 354 -22.23 3.57 6.92
C GLN A 354 -21.74 3.08 5.55
N LEU A 355 -20.64 3.62 5.02
CA LEU A 355 -20.06 3.14 3.76
C LEU A 355 -19.60 1.68 3.86
N LEU A 356 -18.99 1.27 4.97
CA LEU A 356 -18.62 -0.13 5.19
C LEU A 356 -19.85 -1.06 5.22
N ARG A 357 -20.97 -0.58 5.77
CA ARG A 357 -22.22 -1.32 5.85
C ARG A 357 -22.93 -1.43 4.49
N ASP A 358 -23.08 -0.31 3.80
CA ASP A 358 -24.00 -0.17 2.68
C ASP A 358 -23.29 -0.29 1.32
N LYS A 359 -21.99 0.02 1.25
CA LYS A 359 -21.17 0.06 0.02
C LYS A 359 -19.76 -0.53 0.22
N PRO A 360 -19.60 -1.75 0.75
CA PRO A 360 -18.29 -2.31 1.04
C PRO A 360 -17.47 -2.57 -0.23
N LEU A 361 -16.15 -2.29 -0.17
CA LEU A 361 -15.20 -2.63 -1.23
C LEU A 361 -14.63 -4.06 -1.12
N GLY A 362 -15.04 -4.81 -0.10
CA GLY A 362 -14.64 -6.20 0.17
C GLY A 362 -14.52 -6.49 1.66
N ASN A 363 -14.15 -7.72 2.01
CA ASN A 363 -14.08 -8.19 3.40
C ASN A 363 -12.74 -7.87 4.08
N HIS A 364 -11.61 -8.23 3.47
CA HIS A 364 -10.29 -8.03 4.07
C HIS A 364 -9.84 -6.57 4.08
N HIS A 365 -9.74 -6.01 5.28
CA HIS A 365 -9.23 -4.67 5.55
C HIS A 365 -7.80 -4.72 6.07
N LEU A 366 -7.03 -3.68 5.74
CA LEU A 366 -5.65 -3.50 6.16
C LEU A 366 -5.61 -2.45 7.27
N ILE A 367 -5.21 -2.86 8.47
CA ILE A 367 -5.33 -2.06 9.70
C ILE A 367 -3.94 -1.91 10.33
N PHE A 368 -3.56 -0.69 10.69
CA PHE A 368 -2.26 -0.42 11.32
C PHE A 368 -2.31 0.81 12.24
N PRO A 369 -1.45 0.89 13.27
CA PRO A 369 -1.47 1.99 14.23
C PRO A 369 -1.12 3.35 13.60
N GLY A 370 -1.72 4.41 14.14
CA GLY A 370 -1.44 5.81 13.80
C GLY A 370 -2.39 6.43 12.78
N HIS A 371 -2.11 7.69 12.43
CA HIS A 371 -2.89 8.52 11.53
C HIS A 371 -2.15 8.73 10.22
N TYR A 372 -2.61 8.07 9.17
CA TYR A 372 -1.96 8.07 7.85
C TYR A 372 -2.92 8.41 6.70
N ALA A 373 -4.16 8.83 7.00
CA ALA A 373 -5.17 9.08 5.96
C ALA A 373 -4.70 10.11 4.93
N HIS A 374 -4.14 11.25 5.38
CA HIS A 374 -3.63 12.29 4.49
C HIS A 374 -2.60 11.77 3.49
N ARG A 375 -1.63 10.96 3.94
CA ARG A 375 -0.60 10.41 3.06
C ARG A 375 -1.15 9.36 2.10
N LEU A 376 -2.10 8.54 2.57
CA LEU A 376 -2.78 7.54 1.74
C LEU A 376 -3.70 8.19 0.70
N GLN A 377 -4.30 9.35 1.00
CA GLN A 377 -5.05 10.14 0.03
C GLN A 377 -4.13 10.64 -1.10
N LYS A 378 -2.94 11.15 -0.79
CA LYS A 378 -1.94 11.52 -1.82
C LYS A 378 -1.55 10.33 -2.70
N MET A 379 -1.36 9.16 -2.10
CA MET A 379 -1.12 7.91 -2.83
C MET A 379 -2.30 7.55 -3.74
N ALA A 380 -3.53 7.65 -3.24
CA ALA A 380 -4.73 7.36 -4.00
C ALA A 380 -4.88 8.31 -5.20
N GLU A 381 -4.64 9.62 -5.00
CA GLU A 381 -4.62 10.62 -6.06
C GLU A 381 -3.62 10.24 -7.15
N VAL A 382 -2.35 10.00 -6.79
CA VAL A 382 -1.28 9.65 -7.75
C VAL A 382 -1.63 8.39 -8.56
N LEU A 383 -2.29 7.41 -7.93
CA LEU A 383 -2.73 6.17 -8.57
C LEU A 383 -4.08 6.30 -9.30
N ASN A 384 -4.70 7.48 -9.33
CA ASN A 384 -6.05 7.72 -9.86
C ASN A 384 -7.11 6.78 -9.26
N LEU A 385 -7.07 6.59 -7.94
CA LEU A 385 -8.06 5.83 -7.18
C LEU A 385 -9.07 6.80 -6.55
N ALA A 386 -10.36 6.53 -6.72
CA ALA A 386 -11.39 7.28 -6.01
C ALA A 386 -11.37 6.90 -4.51
N THR A 387 -11.55 7.90 -3.65
CA THR A 387 -11.57 7.70 -2.20
C THR A 387 -12.97 7.93 -1.62
N ASN A 388 -13.23 7.48 -0.40
CA ASN A 388 -14.44 7.83 0.36
C ASN A 388 -14.51 9.32 0.77
N PHE A 389 -13.47 10.11 0.52
CA PHE A 389 -13.47 11.58 0.66
C PHE A 389 -13.87 12.29 -0.65
N SER A 390 -13.86 11.56 -1.76
CA SER A 390 -14.23 12.03 -3.09
C SER A 390 -15.73 11.83 -3.29
N SER A 391 -16.55 12.56 -2.54
CA SER A 391 -18.01 12.64 -2.75
C SER A 391 -18.37 13.73 -3.75
#